data_AF-A0A7C9VT78-F1
#
_entry.id   AF-A0A7C9VT78-F1
#
_cell.length_a   1.000
_cell.length_b   1.000
_cell.length_c   1.000
_cell.angle_alpha   90.00
_cell.angle_beta   90.00
_cell.angle_gamma   90.00
#
_symmetry.space_group_name_H-M   'P 1'
#
loop_
_entity.id
_entity.type
_entity.pdbx_description
1 polymer ?
#
loop_
_entity_poly.entity_id
_entity_poly.type
_entity_poly.pdbx_seq_one_letter_code
_entity_poly.pdbx_strand_id
1 'polypeptide(L)'
;MSPKKNDPVAPPTIGAEWHVRYYATDVVGGWQELENRATNNLRAAWETMRHGPGSTSDEQNSRHHPLKRRLATGVRGGRVLPRWQIEVTGGDRVWYLLDVEQRTVWVDYAGAHPKATE
;
A
#
# COMPACT_ATOMS: atom_id res chain seq x y z
N MET A 1 3.08 -13.65 -8.82
CA MET A 1 4.33 -14.42 -9.00
C MET A 1 4.69 -15.08 -7.66
N SER A 2 5.07 -16.35 -7.66
CA SER A 2 5.61 -17.01 -6.46
C SER A 2 7.10 -16.66 -6.30
N PRO A 3 7.60 -16.49 -5.07
CA PRO A 3 9.03 -16.25 -4.83
C PRO A 3 9.91 -17.34 -5.45
N LYS A 4 11.06 -16.95 -6.01
CA LYS A 4 12.04 -17.82 -6.67
C LYS A 4 13.42 -17.67 -6.05
N LYS A 5 14.33 -18.58 -6.43
CA LYS A 5 15.76 -18.50 -6.07
C LYS A 5 16.32 -17.13 -6.50
N ASN A 6 17.05 -16.48 -5.60
CA ASN A 6 17.65 -15.14 -5.75
C ASN A 6 16.68 -13.95 -5.63
N ASP A 7 15.38 -14.17 -5.38
CA ASP A 7 14.48 -13.06 -5.06
C ASP A 7 14.80 -12.48 -3.67
N PRO A 8 14.63 -11.17 -3.47
CA PRO A 8 14.79 -10.56 -2.15
C PRO A 8 13.75 -11.12 -1.18
N VAL A 9 14.19 -11.42 0.05
CA VAL A 9 13.31 -11.87 1.13
C VAL A 9 12.84 -10.65 1.91
N ALA A 10 11.53 -10.51 2.06
CA ALA A 10 10.96 -9.46 2.90
C ALA A 10 11.36 -9.68 4.37
N PRO A 11 11.74 -8.62 5.11
CA PRO A 11 12.09 -8.74 6.52
C PRO A 11 10.89 -9.24 7.34
N PRO A 12 11.10 -10.15 8.32
CA PRO A 12 10.04 -10.60 9.21
C PRO A 12 9.48 -9.42 10.01
N THR A 13 8.21 -9.47 10.37
CA THR A 13 7.56 -8.50 11.27
C THR A 13 7.99 -8.73 12.71
N ILE A 14 8.31 -7.65 13.43
CA ILE A 14 8.59 -7.68 14.86
C ILE A 14 7.56 -6.87 15.65
N GLY A 15 7.26 -7.31 16.88
CA GLY A 15 6.41 -6.58 17.81
C GLY A 15 5.06 -6.15 17.22
N ALA A 16 4.91 -4.84 17.00
CA ALA A 16 3.68 -4.20 16.56
C ALA A 16 3.60 -3.90 15.05
N GLU A 17 4.53 -4.42 14.27
CA GLU A 17 4.60 -4.14 12.84
C GLU A 17 3.53 -4.87 12.03
N TRP A 18 3.14 -4.25 10.91
CA TRP A 18 2.19 -4.79 9.96
C TRP A 18 2.88 -5.59 8.85
N HIS A 19 2.23 -6.65 8.39
CA HIS A 19 2.65 -7.30 7.15
C HIS A 19 2.29 -6.43 5.96
N VAL A 20 3.24 -6.15 5.08
CA VAL A 20 2.97 -5.47 3.80
C VAL A 20 3.09 -6.49 2.68
N ARG A 21 2.01 -6.70 1.92
CA ARG A 21 1.91 -7.75 0.91
C ARG A 21 1.23 -7.23 -0.35
N TYR A 22 1.58 -7.80 -1.50
CA TYR A 22 0.86 -7.53 -2.74
C TYR A 22 -0.54 -8.17 -2.71
N TYR A 23 -1.53 -7.40 -3.15
CA TYR A 23 -2.89 -7.89 -3.31
C TYR A 23 -3.00 -8.82 -4.54
N ALA A 24 -2.42 -8.41 -5.68
CA ALA A 24 -2.46 -9.10 -6.95
C ALA A 24 -1.11 -9.05 -7.68
N THR A 25 -0.94 -9.89 -8.71
CA THR A 25 0.36 -10.06 -9.42
C THR A 25 0.71 -8.86 -10.30
N ASP A 26 -0.28 -8.21 -10.91
CA ASP A 26 -0.12 -7.00 -11.72
C ASP A 26 0.43 -5.82 -10.92
N VAL A 27 0.07 -5.71 -9.64
CA VAL A 27 0.58 -4.66 -8.73
C VAL A 27 2.10 -4.72 -8.55
N VAL A 28 2.71 -5.91 -8.67
CA VAL A 28 4.16 -6.09 -8.51
C VAL A 28 4.94 -5.28 -9.54
N GLY A 29 4.47 -5.25 -10.79
CA GLY A 29 5.12 -4.48 -11.86
C GLY A 29 5.08 -2.97 -11.59
N GLY A 30 3.90 -2.44 -11.24
CA GLY A 30 3.75 -1.03 -10.91
C GLY A 30 4.56 -0.59 -9.69
N TRP A 31 4.72 -1.48 -8.69
CA TRP A 31 5.62 -1.23 -7.57
C TRP A 31 7.09 -1.14 -8.01
N GLN A 32 7.57 -2.10 -8.82
CA GLN A 32 8.94 -2.10 -9.32
C GLN A 32 9.25 -0.86 -10.19
N GLU A 33 8.29 -0.44 -11.02
CA GLU A 33 8.42 0.79 -11.81
C GLU A 33 8.50 2.04 -10.93
N LEU A 34 7.70 2.12 -9.86
CA LEU A 34 7.82 3.20 -8.88
C LEU A 34 9.15 3.15 -8.13
N GLU A 35 9.60 1.96 -7.74
CA GLU A 35 10.87 1.78 -7.04
C GLU A 35 12.04 2.30 -7.86
N ASN A 36 12.05 2.02 -9.17
CA ASN A 36 13.10 2.47 -10.08
C ASN A 36 13.22 4.01 -10.20
N ARG A 37 12.11 4.75 -10.05
CA ARG A 37 12.09 6.21 -10.26
C ARG A 37 11.88 7.05 -9.01
N ALA A 38 11.41 6.45 -7.92
CA ALA A 38 11.03 7.15 -6.68
C ALA A 38 11.36 6.34 -5.42
N THR A 39 12.49 5.62 -5.40
CA THR A 39 12.88 4.67 -4.34
C THR A 39 12.71 5.22 -2.92
N ASN A 40 13.26 6.41 -2.64
CA ASN A 40 13.25 6.99 -1.29
C ASN A 40 11.82 7.31 -0.82
N ASN A 41 10.99 7.84 -1.71
CA ASN A 41 9.60 8.16 -1.38
C ASN A 41 8.75 6.89 -1.24
N LEU A 42 8.99 5.90 -2.11
CA LEU A 42 8.32 4.61 -2.01
C LEU A 42 8.71 3.88 -0.72
N ARG A 43 9.97 3.99 -0.28
CA ARG A 43 10.43 3.49 1.02
C ARG A 43 9.67 4.17 2.16
N ALA A 44 9.50 5.49 2.14
CA ALA A 44 8.73 6.19 3.17
C ALA A 44 7.24 5.76 3.20
N ALA A 45 6.63 5.55 2.04
CA ALA A 45 5.29 4.99 1.94
C ALA A 45 5.21 3.57 2.51
N TRP A 46 6.20 2.73 2.23
CA TRP A 46 6.31 1.38 2.81
C TRP A 46 6.45 1.42 4.33
N GLU A 47 7.26 2.33 4.87
CA GLU A 47 7.42 2.49 6.33
C GLU A 47 6.13 2.94 7.02
N THR A 48 5.38 3.82 6.37
CA THR A 48 4.05 4.24 6.83
C THR A 48 3.11 3.04 6.92
N MET A 49 3.09 2.19 5.88
CA MET A 49 2.28 0.98 5.87
C MET A 49 2.72 -0.04 6.94
N ARG A 50 4.03 -0.13 7.21
CA ARG A 50 4.63 -1.06 8.17
C ARG A 50 4.31 -0.69 9.62
N HIS A 51 4.29 0.60 9.95
CA HIS A 51 4.23 1.07 11.34
C HIS A 51 2.87 1.66 11.74
N GLY A 52 2.13 2.26 10.81
CA GLY A 52 0.88 2.96 11.13
C GLY A 52 -0.05 3.15 9.94
N PRO A 53 -0.50 2.06 9.26
CA PRO A 53 -1.27 2.17 8.02
C PRO A 53 -2.68 2.77 8.20
N GLY A 54 -3.25 2.70 9.40
CA GLY A 54 -4.57 3.26 9.71
C GLY A 54 -4.53 4.47 10.63
N SER A 55 -3.35 5.00 10.94
CA SER A 55 -3.21 6.10 11.90
C SER A 55 -3.75 7.39 11.30
N THR A 56 -4.75 7.96 11.98
CA THR A 56 -5.34 9.27 11.68
C THR A 56 -4.82 10.35 12.63
N SER A 57 -3.60 10.22 13.16
CA SER A 57 -3.00 11.28 13.99
C SER A 57 -3.08 12.62 13.27
N ASP A 58 -3.20 13.72 14.03
CA ASP A 58 -3.57 15.08 13.59
C ASP A 58 -2.87 15.63 12.32
N GLU A 59 -1.78 15.01 11.91
CA GLU A 59 -1.30 15.04 10.53
C GLU A 59 -2.12 14.12 9.61
N GLN A 60 -3.39 14.46 9.33
CA GLN A 60 -3.92 14.18 8.00
C GLN A 60 -3.11 15.00 7.01
N ASN A 61 -1.88 14.54 6.76
CA ASN A 61 -1.07 15.04 5.69
C ASN A 61 -1.85 14.69 4.43
N SER A 62 -2.11 15.68 3.57
CA SER A 62 -2.84 15.54 2.29
C SER A 62 -2.49 14.26 1.49
N ARG A 63 -1.30 13.72 1.74
CA ARG A 63 -0.70 12.54 1.14
C ARG A 63 -1.15 11.17 1.69
N HIS A 64 -1.67 11.02 2.91
CA HIS A 64 -2.08 9.70 3.45
C HIS A 64 -3.49 9.76 4.04
N HIS A 65 -4.45 9.10 3.39
CA HIS A 65 -5.86 9.19 3.80
C HIS A 65 -6.70 8.01 3.28
N PRO A 66 -7.85 7.71 3.92
CA PRO A 66 -8.79 6.73 3.37
C PRO A 66 -9.41 7.24 2.07
N LEU A 67 -9.56 6.35 1.10
CA LEU A 67 -10.31 6.64 -0.11
C LEU A 67 -11.82 6.68 0.20
N LYS A 68 -12.59 7.28 -0.72
CA LYS A 68 -14.01 7.55 -0.52
C LYS A 68 -14.86 6.99 -1.67
N ARG A 69 -16.18 6.96 -1.45
CA ARG A 69 -17.20 6.54 -2.43
C ARG A 69 -16.88 5.13 -2.98
N ARG A 70 -17.00 4.93 -4.29
CA ARG A 70 -16.76 3.63 -4.96
C ARG A 70 -15.37 3.04 -4.72
N LEU A 71 -14.40 3.85 -4.33
CA LEU A 71 -13.02 3.43 -4.08
C LEU A 71 -12.73 3.21 -2.59
N ALA A 72 -13.67 3.50 -1.69
CA ALA A 72 -13.47 3.45 -0.24
C ALA A 72 -13.09 2.07 0.29
N THR A 73 -13.42 1.02 -0.46
CA THR A 73 -13.26 -0.36 -0.02
C THR A 73 -12.81 -1.28 -1.16
N GLY A 74 -12.21 -2.41 -0.79
CA GLY A 74 -11.97 -3.56 -1.67
C GLY A 74 -12.33 -4.86 -0.95
N VAL A 75 -12.34 -5.98 -1.68
CA VAL A 75 -12.70 -7.30 -1.13
C VAL A 75 -11.47 -8.19 -1.04
N ARG A 76 -11.21 -8.80 0.11
CA ARG A 76 -10.15 -9.80 0.29
C ARG A 76 -10.69 -10.98 1.10
N GLY A 77 -10.62 -12.19 0.55
CA GLY A 77 -11.11 -13.39 1.25
C GLY A 77 -12.57 -13.31 1.68
N GLY A 78 -13.43 -12.68 0.86
CA GLY A 78 -14.85 -12.47 1.17
C GLY A 78 -15.14 -11.33 2.15
N ARG A 79 -14.12 -10.66 2.69
CA ARG A 79 -14.26 -9.53 3.63
C ARG A 79 -14.11 -8.21 2.88
N VAL A 80 -14.97 -7.24 3.21
CA VAL A 80 -14.84 -5.87 2.72
C VAL A 80 -13.88 -5.11 3.63
N LEU A 81 -12.79 -4.60 3.06
CA LEU A 81 -11.73 -3.90 3.78
C LEU A 81 -11.68 -2.43 3.36
N PRO A 82 -11.42 -1.49 4.29
CA PRO A 82 -11.21 -0.09 3.94
C PRO A 82 -9.94 0.06 3.11
N ARG A 83 -10.02 0.92 2.08
CA ARG A 83 -8.90 1.25 1.20
C ARG A 83 -8.32 2.61 1.56
N TRP A 84 -7.00 2.67 1.57
CA TRP A 84 -6.23 3.87 1.85
C TRP A 84 -5.34 4.21 0.67
N GLN A 85 -4.96 5.48 0.59
CA GLN A 85 -4.03 6.02 -0.39
C GLN A 85 -2.83 6.64 0.33
N ILE A 86 -1.64 6.44 -0.24
CA ILE A 86 -0.44 7.22 0.02
C ILE A 86 0.02 7.89 -1.29
N GLU A 87 0.24 9.19 -1.26
CA GLU A 87 0.94 9.93 -2.30
C GLU A 87 2.45 9.68 -2.17
N VAL A 88 3.01 9.03 -3.19
CA VAL A 88 4.45 8.74 -3.25
C VAL A 88 5.20 9.91 -3.86
N THR A 89 4.63 10.50 -4.91
CA THR A 89 5.08 11.77 -5.51
C THR A 89 3.82 12.56 -5.90
N GLY A 90 3.96 13.82 -6.34
CA GLY A 90 2.81 14.57 -6.85
C GLY A 90 2.01 13.80 -7.92
N GLY A 91 2.70 13.01 -8.77
CA GLY A 91 2.10 12.22 -9.84
C GLY A 91 1.79 10.76 -9.50
N ASP A 92 2.18 10.25 -8.33
CA ASP A 92 2.14 8.81 -8.04
C ASP A 92 1.41 8.45 -6.77
N ARG A 93 0.72 7.30 -6.77
CA ARG A 93 -0.05 6.79 -5.65
C ARG A 93 0.27 5.32 -5.39
N VAL A 94 0.23 4.96 -4.12
CA VAL A 94 0.07 3.58 -3.65
C VAL A 94 -1.29 3.50 -2.97
N TRP A 95 -2.10 2.51 -3.36
CA TRP A 95 -3.32 2.16 -2.62
C TRP A 95 -3.15 0.81 -1.94
N TYR A 96 -3.84 0.66 -0.82
CA TYR A 96 -3.89 -0.61 -0.12
C TYR A 96 -5.18 -0.82 0.66
N LEU A 97 -5.51 -2.10 0.86
CA LEU A 97 -6.56 -2.52 1.79
C LEU A 97 -5.97 -2.77 3.17
N LEU A 98 -6.63 -2.23 4.20
CA LEU A 98 -6.22 -2.37 5.59
C LEU A 98 -6.99 -3.52 6.25
N ASP A 99 -6.30 -4.64 6.51
CA ASP A 99 -6.84 -5.80 7.23
C ASP A 99 -6.37 -5.78 8.69
N VAL A 100 -7.16 -5.13 9.55
CA VAL A 100 -6.82 -4.98 10.98
C VAL A 100 -6.78 -6.32 11.71
N GLU A 101 -7.68 -7.23 11.35
CA GLU A 101 -7.77 -8.55 11.99
C GLU A 101 -6.52 -9.40 11.72
N GLN A 102 -6.02 -9.36 10.49
CA GLN A 102 -4.80 -10.09 10.09
C GLN A 102 -3.53 -9.26 10.21
N ARG A 103 -3.62 -8.03 10.74
CA ARG A 103 -2.53 -7.05 10.81
C ARG A 103 -1.74 -6.95 9.50
N THR A 104 -2.47 -6.90 8.38
CA THR A 104 -1.90 -6.94 7.04
C THR A 104 -2.39 -5.78 6.19
N VAL A 105 -1.46 -5.18 5.46
CA VAL A 105 -1.67 -4.22 4.39
C VAL A 105 -1.56 -4.96 3.06
N TRP A 106 -2.63 -4.91 2.26
CA TRP A 106 -2.66 -5.49 0.92
C TRP A 106 -2.55 -4.39 -0.13
N VAL A 107 -1.36 -4.19 -0.69
CA VAL A 107 -1.09 -3.20 -1.74
C VAL A 107 -1.84 -3.62 -3.01
N ASP A 108 -2.87 -2.86 -3.37
CA ASP A 108 -3.77 -3.16 -4.49
C ASP A 108 -3.64 -2.18 -5.66
N TYR A 109 -2.82 -1.13 -5.51
CA TYR A 109 -2.39 -0.26 -6.59
C TYR A 109 -1.03 0.36 -6.31
N ALA A 110 -0.21 0.50 -7.36
CA ALA A 110 1.07 1.21 -7.31
C ALA A 110 1.34 1.78 -8.72
N GLY A 111 1.33 3.11 -8.87
CA GLY A 111 1.54 3.73 -10.18
C GLY A 111 1.20 5.22 -10.23
N ALA A 112 1.05 5.74 -11.44
CA ALA A 112 0.65 7.12 -11.70
C ALA A 112 -0.73 7.46 -11.10
N HIS A 113 -1.06 8.75 -11.00
CA HIS A 113 -2.34 9.17 -10.44
C HIS A 113 -3.51 8.55 -11.23
N PRO A 114 -4.37 7.74 -10.60
CA PRO A 114 -5.46 7.10 -11.32
C PRO A 114 -6.53 8.12 -11.73
N LYS A 115 -6.98 8.07 -12.99
CA LYS A 115 -8.17 8.82 -13.43
C LYS A 115 -9.42 8.54 -12.58
N ALA A 116 -9.45 7.41 -11.87
CA ALA A 116 -10.58 7.01 -11.04
C ALA A 116 -10.80 7.91 -9.81
N THR A 117 -9.77 8.69 -9.42
CA THR A 117 -9.80 9.67 -8.32
C THR A 117 -9.94 11.12 -8.77
N GLU A 118 -9.93 11.40 -10.07
CA GLU A 118 -10.40 12.67 -10.65
C GLU A 118 -11.94 12.75 -10.61
#